data_AF-A0AB38NYV6-F1
#
_entry.id   AF-A0AB38NYV6-F1
#
_cell.length_a   1.000
_cell.length_b   1.000
_cell.length_c   1.000
_cell.angle_alpha   90.00
_cell.angle_beta   90.00
_cell.angle_gamma   90.00
#
_symmetry.space_group_name_H-M   'P 1'
#
loop_
_entity.id
_entity.type
_entity.pdbx_description
1 polymer ?
#
loop_
_entity_poly.entity_id
_entity_poly.type
_entity_poly.pdbx_seq_one_letter_code
_entity_poly.pdbx_strand_id
1 'polypeptide(L)'
;MRFVKTVLLSFVFLTSGCTALLWNGNEVVKHRYGYSTVIEDKVTAAFQYKNLSVTALQGTSSIKVAIPENGVAFLGKKNVYILTSGANDLLALDKISTQYPLVSGFEKKDALRLELKKPDNDDAVLSFSDELFVFVNQHIKTITDHDVETLKQAGFQRKGEDYVKRISLAGVILPREKNNSLFNDMTLLDKPHKVEFYVDNDSTEFHPVNLVTNVVLTPFAAAADIVFFPISIRVLGLITNPPTGR
;
A
#
# COMPACT_ATOMS: atom_id res chain seq x y z
N MET A 1 -16.15 -41.31 11.48
CA MET A 1 -16.19 -40.83 10.08
C MET A 1 -15.52 -39.48 9.83
N ARG A 2 -15.64 -38.49 10.72
CA ARG A 2 -15.05 -37.14 10.49
C ARG A 2 -13.50 -37.14 10.52
N PHE A 3 -12.89 -37.87 11.46
CA PHE A 3 -11.43 -38.02 11.57
C PHE A 3 -10.77 -38.71 10.37
N VAL A 4 -11.40 -39.77 9.84
CA VAL A 4 -10.88 -40.52 8.68
C VAL A 4 -10.90 -39.66 7.41
N LYS A 5 -11.92 -38.81 7.23
CA LYS A 5 -11.98 -37.85 6.12
C LYS A 5 -10.89 -36.77 6.21
N THR A 6 -10.53 -36.31 7.42
CA THR A 6 -9.46 -35.34 7.62
C THR A 6 -8.07 -35.94 7.35
N VAL A 7 -7.84 -37.19 7.75
CA VAL A 7 -6.58 -37.92 7.47
C VAL A 7 -6.42 -38.18 5.97
N LEU A 8 -7.51 -38.53 5.26
CA LEU A 8 -7.48 -38.71 3.81
C LEU A 8 -7.13 -37.43 3.05
N LEU A 9 -7.70 -36.28 3.46
CA LEU A 9 -7.45 -35.01 2.80
C LEU A 9 -5.98 -34.57 2.97
N SER A 10 -5.42 -34.74 4.18
CA SER A 10 -4.00 -34.48 4.45
C SER A 10 -3.07 -35.43 3.67
N PHE A 11 -3.49 -36.68 3.42
CA PHE A 11 -2.72 -37.64 2.64
C PHE A 11 -2.75 -37.33 1.13
N VAL A 12 -3.84 -36.78 0.61
CA VAL A 12 -3.92 -36.33 -0.79
C VAL A 12 -2.98 -35.13 -1.03
N PHE A 13 -2.79 -34.23 -0.06
CA PHE A 13 -1.75 -33.19 -0.17
C PHE A 13 -0.32 -33.77 -0.17
N LEU A 14 -0.07 -34.85 0.57
CA LEU A 14 1.19 -35.60 0.53
C LEU A 14 1.46 -36.35 -0.80
N THR A 15 0.46 -36.44 -1.70
CA THR A 15 0.63 -37.07 -3.03
C THR A 15 1.06 -36.10 -4.14
N SER A 16 1.20 -34.81 -3.84
CA SER A 16 1.97 -33.92 -4.71
C SER A 16 3.44 -34.28 -4.56
N GLY A 17 3.97 -35.08 -5.48
CA GLY A 17 5.27 -35.75 -5.37
C GLY A 17 6.40 -34.83 -4.88
N CYS A 18 7.45 -35.43 -4.31
CA CYS A 18 8.69 -34.79 -3.91
C CYS A 18 9.23 -33.82 -4.99
N THR A 19 9.01 -34.11 -6.27
CA THR A 19 9.37 -33.19 -7.37
C THR A 19 8.54 -31.91 -7.33
N ALA A 20 7.21 -31.99 -7.19
CA ALA A 20 6.36 -30.82 -7.05
C ALA A 20 6.68 -30.02 -5.77
N LEU A 21 6.99 -30.72 -4.69
CA LEU A 21 7.38 -30.12 -3.40
C LEU A 21 8.74 -29.42 -3.49
N LEU A 22 9.71 -29.98 -4.22
CA LEU A 22 11.00 -29.37 -4.51
C LEU A 22 10.84 -28.05 -5.29
N TRP A 23 10.07 -28.07 -6.39
CA TRP A 23 9.92 -26.91 -7.26
C TRP A 23 9.03 -25.81 -6.66
N ASN A 24 8.01 -26.16 -5.85
CA ASN A 24 7.17 -25.19 -5.15
C ASN A 24 7.78 -24.71 -3.82
N GLY A 25 8.53 -25.56 -3.13
CA GLY A 25 9.16 -25.21 -1.84
C GLY A 25 10.47 -24.42 -2.00
N ASN A 26 11.12 -24.54 -3.15
CA ASN A 26 12.34 -23.82 -3.50
C ASN A 26 12.14 -22.99 -4.77
N GLU A 27 11.31 -21.95 -4.66
CA GLU A 27 10.92 -21.10 -5.77
C GLU A 27 12.13 -20.48 -6.49
N VAL A 28 12.16 -20.62 -7.81
CA VAL A 28 13.20 -20.04 -8.68
C VAL A 28 12.91 -18.58 -9.00
N VAL A 29 11.63 -18.24 -9.06
CA VAL A 29 11.13 -16.90 -9.35
C VAL A 29 10.22 -16.50 -8.21
N LYS A 30 10.57 -15.41 -7.52
CA LYS A 30 9.77 -14.86 -6.45
C LYS A 30 9.22 -13.50 -6.85
N HIS A 31 7.91 -13.37 -6.82
CA HIS A 31 7.27 -12.07 -6.94
C HIS A 31 7.32 -11.37 -5.59
N ARG A 32 7.89 -10.17 -5.55
CA ARG A 32 7.98 -9.36 -4.35
C ARG A 32 7.26 -8.04 -4.60
N TYR A 33 6.12 -7.91 -3.93
CA TYR A 33 5.41 -6.66 -3.77
C TYR A 33 6.21 -5.78 -2.81
N GLY A 34 6.63 -4.62 -3.27
CA GLY A 34 7.32 -3.63 -2.45
C GLY A 34 6.84 -2.23 -2.80
N TYR A 35 6.93 -1.32 -1.83
CA TYR A 35 6.63 0.09 -2.04
C TYR A 35 7.94 0.85 -2.16
N SER A 36 8.03 1.81 -3.08
CA SER A 36 9.16 2.74 -3.13
C SER A 36 8.66 4.17 -3.04
N THR A 37 9.13 4.88 -2.01
CA THR A 37 8.88 6.32 -1.87
C THR A 37 9.64 7.06 -2.96
N VAL A 38 8.92 7.78 -3.80
CA VAL A 38 9.45 8.54 -4.94
C VAL A 38 9.46 10.04 -4.69
N ILE A 39 8.61 10.53 -3.78
CA ILE A 39 8.61 11.92 -3.34
C ILE A 39 8.55 11.95 -1.82
N GLU A 40 9.44 12.72 -1.21
CA GLU A 40 9.40 13.08 0.20
C GLU A 40 9.51 14.61 0.32
N ASP A 41 8.56 15.20 1.03
CA ASP A 41 8.48 16.63 1.23
C ASP A 41 7.94 16.99 2.62
N LYS A 42 8.11 18.25 3.00
CA LYS A 42 7.61 18.86 4.22
C LYS A 42 6.71 20.03 3.86
N VAL A 43 5.41 19.84 4.06
CA VAL A 43 4.37 20.85 3.84
C VAL A 43 4.32 21.79 5.03
N THR A 44 4.25 23.09 4.77
CA THR A 44 4.38 24.13 5.81
C THR A 44 3.32 25.21 5.74
N ALA A 45 2.67 25.36 4.60
CA ALA A 45 1.64 26.38 4.40
C ALA A 45 0.57 25.87 3.45
N ALA A 46 -0.58 26.54 3.45
CA ALA A 46 -1.62 26.42 2.46
C ALA A 46 -2.04 27.81 1.97
N PHE A 47 -2.54 27.91 0.76
CA PHE A 47 -3.09 29.16 0.23
C PHE A 47 -4.34 28.88 -0.59
N GLN A 48 -5.24 29.85 -0.60
CA GLN A 48 -6.38 29.85 -1.50
C GLN A 48 -5.98 30.51 -2.80
N TYR A 49 -6.34 29.91 -3.93
CA TYR A 49 -6.13 30.49 -5.24
C TYR A 49 -7.46 30.77 -5.92
N LYS A 50 -7.44 31.76 -6.81
CA LYS A 50 -8.56 32.11 -7.68
C LYS A 50 -8.11 32.23 -9.11
N ASN A 51 -8.93 31.71 -10.03
CA ASN A 51 -8.69 31.66 -11.47
C ASN A 51 -7.31 31.10 -11.86
N LEU A 52 -6.85 30.07 -11.16
CA LEU A 52 -5.57 29.43 -11.48
C LEU A 52 -5.76 28.49 -12.67
N SER A 53 -4.91 28.63 -13.67
CA SER A 53 -4.81 27.69 -14.79
C SER A 53 -3.37 27.24 -14.91
N VAL A 54 -3.17 25.92 -14.92
CA VAL A 54 -1.84 25.32 -15.04
C VAL A 54 -1.76 24.61 -16.38
N THR A 55 -0.64 24.79 -17.07
CA THR A 55 -0.32 24.09 -18.31
C THR A 55 0.99 23.31 -18.14
N ALA A 56 1.05 22.11 -18.68
CA ALA A 56 2.24 21.28 -18.69
C ALA A 56 2.66 20.94 -20.12
N LEU A 57 3.96 20.69 -20.30
CA LEU A 57 4.52 20.34 -21.61
C LEU A 57 4.46 18.82 -21.79
N GLN A 58 3.71 18.34 -22.77
CA GLN A 58 3.71 16.94 -23.19
C GLN A 58 4.34 16.86 -24.59
N GLY A 59 5.59 16.38 -24.64
CA GLY A 59 6.42 16.45 -25.84
C GLY A 59 6.61 17.90 -26.31
N THR A 60 6.11 18.22 -27.50
CA THR A 60 6.16 19.58 -28.09
C THR A 60 4.88 20.40 -27.85
N SER A 61 3.88 19.85 -27.18
CA SER A 61 2.57 20.47 -26.99
C SER A 61 2.34 20.88 -25.54
N SER A 62 1.59 21.96 -25.31
CA SER A 62 1.14 22.36 -23.96
C SER A 62 -0.27 21.86 -23.71
N ILE A 63 -0.45 21.05 -22.67
CA ILE A 63 -1.76 20.58 -22.21
C ILE A 63 -2.23 21.37 -20.99
N LYS A 64 -3.53 21.66 -20.90
CA LYS A 64 -4.12 22.26 -19.70
C LYS A 64 -4.29 21.16 -18.64
N VAL A 65 -3.76 21.40 -17.45
CA VAL A 65 -3.91 20.50 -16.31
C VAL A 65 -5.31 20.64 -15.74
N ALA A 66 -5.96 19.50 -15.49
CA ALA A 66 -7.29 19.46 -14.90
C ALA A 66 -7.24 19.80 -13.41
N ILE A 67 -7.35 21.10 -13.09
CA ILE A 67 -7.50 21.62 -11.73
C ILE A 67 -8.75 22.51 -11.63
N PRO A 68 -9.39 22.61 -10.46
CA PRO A 68 -10.40 23.64 -10.21
C PRO A 68 -9.86 25.04 -10.51
N GLU A 69 -10.72 25.93 -10.97
CA GLU A 69 -10.31 27.34 -11.18
C GLU A 69 -10.07 28.06 -9.84
N ASN A 70 -10.79 27.65 -8.80
CA ASN A 70 -10.66 28.17 -7.44
C ASN A 70 -10.52 27.00 -6.48
N GLY A 71 -9.63 27.12 -5.49
CA GLY A 71 -9.38 26.03 -4.55
C GLY A 71 -8.29 26.34 -3.55
N VAL A 72 -7.79 25.28 -2.91
CA VAL A 72 -6.71 25.34 -1.94
C VAL A 72 -5.54 24.54 -2.47
N ALA A 73 -4.34 25.07 -2.29
CA ALA A 73 -3.12 24.34 -2.56
C ALA A 73 -2.18 24.42 -1.36
N PHE A 74 -1.37 23.38 -1.22
CA PHE A 74 -0.46 23.19 -0.10
C PHE A 74 0.97 23.36 -0.58
N LEU A 75 1.77 24.06 0.22
CA LEU A 75 3.13 24.41 -0.10
C LEU A 75 4.12 23.54 0.68
N GLY A 76 4.80 22.68 -0.06
CA GLY A 76 5.98 21.93 0.36
C GLY A 76 7.26 22.74 0.26
N LYS A 77 8.36 22.15 0.73
CA LYS A 77 9.70 22.69 0.49
C LYS A 77 10.10 22.52 -0.97
N LYS A 78 9.77 21.38 -1.58
CA LYS A 78 10.17 21.04 -2.95
C LYS A 78 9.02 21.19 -3.95
N ASN A 79 7.80 20.92 -3.52
CA ASN A 79 6.64 20.84 -4.41
C ASN A 79 5.47 21.70 -3.91
N VAL A 80 4.51 21.89 -4.81
CA VAL A 80 3.20 22.49 -4.56
C VAL A 80 2.16 21.43 -4.89
N TYR A 81 1.20 21.28 -4.00
CA TYR A 81 0.14 20.28 -4.11
C TYR A 81 -1.19 21.00 -4.33
N ILE A 82 -1.70 20.97 -5.56
CA ILE A 82 -3.01 21.53 -5.87
C ILE A 82 -4.02 20.41 -5.74
N LEU A 83 -4.91 20.53 -4.74
CA LEU A 83 -5.92 19.51 -4.50
C LEU A 83 -7.15 19.76 -5.33
N THR A 84 -7.61 18.70 -6.00
CA THR A 84 -8.91 18.64 -6.67
C THR A 84 -9.99 18.08 -5.73
N SER A 85 -9.60 17.36 -4.67
CA SER A 85 -10.49 16.85 -3.63
C SER A 85 -9.82 16.80 -2.25
N GLY A 86 -10.61 16.93 -1.18
CA GLY A 86 -10.20 16.69 0.21
C GLY A 86 -9.38 17.79 0.89
N ALA A 87 -9.27 18.98 0.30
CA ALA A 87 -8.52 20.10 0.89
C ALA A 87 -9.07 20.58 2.24
N ASN A 88 -10.39 20.70 2.37
CA ASN A 88 -11.03 21.12 3.62
C ASN A 88 -10.78 20.10 4.74
N ASP A 89 -10.76 18.81 4.40
CA ASP A 89 -10.44 17.75 5.36
C ASP A 89 -9.01 17.84 5.86
N LEU A 90 -8.04 18.14 4.98
CA LEU A 90 -6.65 18.34 5.41
C LEU A 90 -6.48 19.60 6.26
N LEU A 91 -7.15 20.71 5.94
CA LEU A 91 -7.13 21.91 6.77
C LEU A 91 -7.75 21.68 8.15
N ALA A 92 -8.84 20.90 8.23
CA ALA A 92 -9.42 20.49 9.49
C ALA A 92 -8.49 19.54 10.27
N LEU A 93 -7.80 18.65 9.55
CA LEU A 93 -6.86 17.70 10.14
C LEU A 93 -5.64 18.40 10.75
N ASP A 94 -5.12 19.46 10.11
CA ASP A 94 -4.02 20.28 10.62
C ASP A 94 -4.32 20.78 12.04
N LYS A 95 -5.49 21.37 12.24
CA LYS A 95 -5.94 21.85 13.56
C LYS A 95 -5.97 20.73 14.60
N ILE A 96 -6.51 19.57 14.25
CA ILE A 96 -6.62 18.41 15.15
C ILE A 96 -5.23 17.82 15.47
N SER A 97 -4.30 17.89 14.52
CA SER A 97 -2.96 17.34 14.64
C SER A 97 -2.09 18.02 15.71
N THR A 98 -2.48 19.21 16.17
CA THR A 98 -1.83 19.91 17.28
C THR A 98 -2.24 19.35 18.65
N GLN A 99 -3.44 18.77 18.73
CA GLN A 99 -4.04 18.27 19.97
C GLN A 99 -3.87 16.76 20.13
N TYR A 100 -3.75 16.05 19.01
CA TYR A 100 -3.63 14.60 18.95
C TYR A 100 -2.43 14.20 18.09
N PRO A 101 -1.62 13.24 18.54
CA PRO A 101 -0.58 12.67 17.71
C PRO A 101 -1.25 11.83 16.62
N LEU A 102 -1.04 12.19 15.35
CA LEU A 102 -1.66 11.52 14.21
C LEU A 102 -0.60 10.75 13.42
N VAL A 103 -0.98 9.57 12.93
CA VAL A 103 -0.16 8.71 12.07
C VAL A 103 -1.00 8.24 10.89
N SER A 104 -0.37 7.95 9.75
CA SER A 104 -1.09 7.51 8.55
C SER A 104 -0.75 6.08 8.12
N GLY A 105 -1.70 5.49 7.40
CA GLY A 105 -1.62 4.13 6.89
C GLY A 105 -1.69 3.07 7.98
N PHE A 106 -1.84 1.81 7.56
CA PHE A 106 -1.88 0.68 8.49
C PHE A 106 -0.56 0.46 9.23
N GLU A 107 0.56 0.89 8.63
CA GLU A 107 1.89 0.88 9.27
C GLU A 107 2.07 1.98 10.33
N LYS A 108 1.07 2.86 10.54
CA LYS A 108 1.09 3.94 11.54
C LYS A 108 2.34 4.82 11.45
N LYS A 109 2.63 5.35 10.25
CA LYS A 109 3.79 6.21 9.97
C LYS A 109 3.52 7.66 10.37
N ASP A 110 4.56 8.36 10.84
CA ASP A 110 4.55 9.82 11.07
C ASP A 110 4.80 10.60 9.77
N ALA A 111 3.98 10.32 8.77
CA ALA A 111 3.95 10.99 7.48
C ALA A 111 2.57 10.77 6.86
N LEU A 112 2.06 11.69 6.05
CA LEU A 112 0.92 11.45 5.18
C LEU A 112 1.42 10.69 3.95
N ARG A 113 1.07 9.41 3.86
CA ARG A 113 1.56 8.53 2.81
C ARG A 113 0.47 8.28 1.77
N LEU A 114 0.75 8.59 0.52
CA LEU A 114 -0.20 8.55 -0.59
C LEU A 114 0.39 7.77 -1.76
N GLU A 115 -0.44 6.97 -2.41
CA GLU A 115 -0.07 6.34 -3.66
C GLU A 115 0.02 7.40 -4.78
N LEU A 116 1.16 7.40 -5.48
CA LEU A 116 1.32 8.14 -6.72
C LEU A 116 0.84 7.25 -7.86
N LYS A 117 -0.20 7.69 -8.56
CA LYS A 117 -0.60 6.99 -9.78
C LYS A 117 0.50 7.14 -10.80
N LYS A 118 1.04 6.01 -11.25
CA LYS A 118 1.97 5.99 -12.38
C LYS A 118 1.20 6.53 -13.59
N PRO A 119 1.67 7.59 -14.26
CA PRO A 119 0.98 8.05 -15.45
C PRO A 119 1.05 6.95 -16.53
N ASP A 120 -0.09 6.67 -17.17
CA ASP A 120 -0.18 5.65 -18.23
C ASP A 120 0.61 6.04 -19.49
N ASN A 121 0.98 7.32 -19.60
CA ASN A 121 1.79 7.90 -20.66
C ASN A 121 2.93 8.75 -20.08
N ASP A 122 3.76 9.30 -20.97
CA ASP A 122 4.82 10.29 -20.70
C ASP A 122 4.22 11.66 -20.25
N ASP A 123 3.21 11.62 -19.36
CA ASP A 123 2.54 12.79 -18.83
C ASP A 123 3.52 13.58 -17.95
N ALA A 124 3.76 14.82 -18.34
CA ALA A 124 4.60 15.73 -17.57
C ALA A 124 3.95 16.23 -16.26
N VAL A 125 2.74 15.74 -15.93
CA VAL A 125 1.99 16.13 -14.73
C VAL A 125 1.89 14.95 -13.79
N LEU A 126 2.50 15.08 -12.62
CA LEU A 126 2.33 14.13 -11.54
C LEU A 126 0.97 14.35 -10.90
N SER A 127 0.12 13.34 -10.95
CA SER A 127 -1.20 13.35 -10.32
C SER A 127 -1.32 12.22 -9.31
N PHE A 128 -2.20 12.40 -8.34
CA PHE A 128 -2.48 11.38 -7.33
C PHE A 128 -3.97 11.36 -7.01
N SER A 129 -4.44 10.20 -6.59
CA SER A 129 -5.80 9.98 -6.14
C SER A 129 -5.83 8.74 -5.27
N ASP A 130 -6.05 8.92 -3.97
CA ASP A 130 -5.93 7.87 -2.97
C ASP A 130 -6.87 8.12 -1.77
N GLU A 131 -7.16 7.07 -1.00
CA GLU A 131 -7.84 7.15 0.29
C GLU A 131 -6.82 7.16 1.44
N LEU A 132 -6.61 8.33 2.03
CA LEU A 132 -5.75 8.47 3.20
C LEU A 132 -6.46 7.98 4.47
N PHE A 133 -5.82 7.04 5.16
CA PHE A 133 -6.24 6.59 6.50
C PHE A 133 -5.37 7.26 7.56
N VAL A 134 -6.00 8.02 8.45
CA VAL A 134 -5.33 8.73 9.55
C VAL A 134 -5.81 8.17 10.88
N PHE A 135 -4.88 7.76 11.73
CA PHE A 135 -5.14 7.19 13.04
C PHE A 135 -4.62 8.12 14.14
N VAL A 136 -5.29 8.10 15.28
CA VAL A 136 -4.73 8.69 16.50
C VAL A 136 -3.71 7.72 17.10
N ASN A 137 -2.51 8.20 17.38
CA ASN A 137 -1.45 7.41 17.98
C ASN A 137 -1.64 7.29 19.49
N GLN A 138 -2.39 6.26 19.89
CA GLN A 138 -2.72 5.98 21.29
C GLN A 138 -1.52 5.52 22.13
N HIS A 139 -0.37 5.20 21.53
CA HIS A 139 0.86 4.93 22.28
C HIS A 139 1.48 6.19 22.87
N ILE A 140 1.18 7.36 22.28
CA ILE A 140 1.69 8.66 22.73
C ILE A 140 0.68 9.37 23.63
N LYS A 141 -0.63 9.20 23.36
CA LYS A 141 -1.69 9.85 24.13
C LYS A 141 -2.85 8.89 24.39
N THR A 142 -3.15 8.65 25.66
CA THR A 142 -4.37 7.95 26.07
C THR A 142 -5.61 8.80 25.77
N ILE A 143 -6.65 8.17 25.23
CA ILE A 143 -7.90 8.84 24.85
C ILE A 143 -8.89 8.80 26.01
N THR A 144 -9.34 9.97 26.44
CA THR A 144 -10.37 10.14 27.47
C THR A 144 -11.77 10.28 26.85
N ASP A 145 -12.82 10.19 27.64
CA ASP A 145 -14.20 10.36 27.16
C ASP A 145 -14.43 11.75 26.52
N HIS A 146 -13.76 12.79 27.02
CA HIS A 146 -13.81 14.13 26.42
C HIS A 146 -13.12 14.18 25.04
N ASP A 147 -12.01 13.46 24.89
CA ASP A 147 -11.33 13.33 23.60
C ASP A 147 -12.19 12.63 22.57
N VAL A 148 -12.99 11.63 22.98
CA VAL A 148 -13.87 10.89 22.06
C VAL A 148 -14.85 11.81 21.35
N GLU A 149 -15.46 12.76 22.06
CA GLU A 149 -16.41 13.70 21.46
C GLU A 149 -15.72 14.64 20.48
N THR A 150 -14.55 15.16 20.85
CA THR A 150 -13.72 16.01 19.99
C THR A 150 -13.30 15.27 18.70
N LEU A 151 -12.86 14.02 18.83
CA LEU A 151 -12.47 13.18 17.70
C LEU A 151 -13.66 12.86 16.78
N LYS A 152 -14.84 12.56 17.34
CA LYS A 152 -16.07 12.34 16.57
C LYS A 152 -16.46 13.59 15.78
N GLN A 153 -16.44 14.76 16.41
CA GLN A 153 -16.73 16.04 15.74
C GLN A 153 -15.72 16.35 14.62
N ALA A 154 -14.47 15.93 14.78
CA ALA A 154 -13.44 16.01 13.74
C ALA A 154 -13.60 14.98 12.61
N GLY A 155 -14.56 14.06 12.72
CA GLY A 155 -14.86 13.02 11.72
C GLY A 155 -14.09 11.71 11.91
N PHE A 156 -13.44 11.49 13.05
CA PHE A 156 -12.85 10.19 13.39
C PHE A 156 -13.94 9.21 13.83
N GLN A 157 -13.78 7.96 13.42
CA GLN A 157 -14.64 6.85 13.78
C GLN A 157 -13.85 5.83 14.58
N ARG A 158 -14.49 5.21 15.58
CA ARG A 158 -13.89 4.11 16.34
C ARG A 158 -13.91 2.83 15.48
N LYS A 159 -12.76 2.19 15.30
CA LYS A 159 -12.61 0.87 14.69
C LYS A 159 -11.81 -0.03 15.62
N GLY A 160 -12.52 -0.89 16.35
CA GLY A 160 -11.93 -1.65 17.45
C GLY A 160 -11.42 -0.69 18.53
N GLU A 161 -10.13 -0.76 18.81
CA GLU A 161 -9.46 0.12 19.78
C GLU A 161 -8.95 1.42 19.15
N ASP A 162 -8.79 1.47 17.83
CA ASP A 162 -8.26 2.63 17.11
C ASP A 162 -9.35 3.68 16.79
N TYR A 163 -8.94 4.95 16.69
CA TYR A 163 -9.74 6.03 16.12
C TYR A 163 -9.16 6.40 14.75
N VAL A 164 -9.96 6.27 13.71
CA VAL A 164 -9.53 6.47 12.32
C VAL A 164 -10.42 7.46 11.58
N LYS A 165 -9.80 8.36 10.83
CA LYS A 165 -10.45 9.21 9.83
C LYS A 165 -10.00 8.78 8.45
N ARG A 166 -10.95 8.62 7.53
CA ARG A 166 -10.68 8.37 6.12
C ARG A 166 -10.87 9.66 5.34
N ILE A 167 -9.91 9.99 4.48
CA ILE A 167 -9.94 11.21 3.66
C ILE A 167 -9.62 10.82 2.22
N SER A 168 -10.57 11.01 1.30
CA SER A 168 -10.29 10.88 -0.12
C SER A 168 -9.53 12.12 -0.60
N LEU A 169 -8.32 11.91 -1.13
CA LEU A 169 -7.46 12.97 -1.62
C LEU A 169 -7.18 12.76 -3.09
N ALA A 170 -7.30 13.83 -3.86
CA ALA A 170 -6.88 13.86 -5.25
C ALA A 170 -6.27 15.22 -5.57
N GLY A 171 -5.29 15.22 -6.46
CA GLY A 171 -4.57 16.44 -6.79
C GLY A 171 -3.46 16.25 -7.80
N VAL A 172 -2.76 17.35 -8.03
CA VAL A 172 -1.58 17.41 -8.89
C VAL A 172 -0.39 17.99 -8.12
N ILE A 173 0.80 17.52 -8.46
CA ILE A 173 2.07 17.90 -7.85
C ILE A 173 2.86 18.73 -8.86
N LEU A 174 3.23 19.94 -8.48
CA LEU A 174 4.03 20.85 -9.29
C LEU A 174 5.36 21.18 -8.61
N PRO A 175 6.48 21.23 -9.34
CA PRO A 175 7.76 21.67 -8.78
C PRO A 175 7.67 23.13 -8.30
N ARG A 176 8.13 23.42 -7.07
CA ARG A 176 8.02 24.76 -6.48
C ARG A 176 8.94 25.79 -7.14
N GLU A 177 10.16 25.39 -7.50
CA GLU A 177 11.21 26.31 -8.00
C GLU A 177 10.76 27.15 -9.20
N LYS A 178 9.90 26.57 -10.05
CA LYS A 178 9.38 27.22 -11.27
C LYS A 178 8.13 28.08 -11.03
N ASN A 179 7.59 28.08 -9.80
CA ASN A 179 6.24 28.57 -9.49
C ASN A 179 6.18 29.49 -8.27
N ASN A 180 7.32 29.91 -7.71
CA ASN A 180 7.38 30.68 -6.46
C ASN A 180 6.53 31.97 -6.45
N SER A 181 6.32 32.61 -7.60
CA SER A 181 5.54 33.85 -7.71
C SER A 181 4.02 33.66 -7.61
N LEU A 182 3.52 32.41 -7.69
CA LEU A 182 2.08 32.13 -7.67
C LEU A 182 1.48 32.17 -6.25
N PHE A 183 2.32 32.23 -5.21
CA PHE A 183 1.90 31.87 -3.85
C PHE A 183 2.18 32.96 -2.82
N ASN A 184 1.92 34.23 -3.12
CA ASN A 184 2.29 35.33 -2.22
C ASN A 184 1.41 35.43 -0.95
N ASP A 185 0.15 34.99 -1.02
CA ASP A 185 -0.81 35.07 0.09
C ASP A 185 -0.98 33.72 0.79
N MET A 186 0.07 33.27 1.50
CA MET A 186 0.08 31.99 2.20
C MET A 186 -0.38 32.11 3.65
N THR A 187 -1.10 31.10 4.10
CA THR A 187 -1.39 30.85 5.51
C THR A 187 -0.50 29.70 6.00
N LEU A 188 0.29 29.95 7.04
CA LEU A 188 1.08 28.89 7.68
C LEU A 188 0.14 27.84 8.30
N LEU A 189 0.52 26.58 8.16
CA LEU A 189 -0.13 25.49 8.88
C LEU A 189 0.27 25.55 10.35
N ASP A 190 -0.59 25.04 11.23
CA ASP A 190 -0.35 25.04 12.68
C ASP A 190 0.91 24.25 13.04
N LYS A 191 1.24 23.24 12.24
CA LYS A 191 2.55 22.60 12.26
C LYS A 191 2.99 22.15 10.86
N PRO A 192 4.31 21.93 10.66
CA PRO A 192 4.77 21.28 9.45
C PRO A 192 4.38 19.81 9.39
N HIS A 193 3.98 19.33 8.20
CA HIS A 193 3.58 17.94 7.97
C HIS A 193 4.52 17.25 6.99
N LYS A 194 4.95 16.04 7.30
CA LYS A 194 5.70 15.19 6.37
C LYS A 194 4.73 14.53 5.39
N VAL A 195 5.04 14.58 4.10
CA VAL A 195 4.27 13.92 3.05
C VAL A 195 5.19 13.02 2.24
N GLU A 196 4.73 11.80 1.98
CA GLU A 196 5.44 10.79 1.19
C GLU A 196 4.52 10.28 0.10
N PHE A 197 5.01 10.29 -1.15
CA PHE A 197 4.35 9.60 -2.25
C PHE A 197 5.13 8.37 -2.62
N TYR A 198 4.45 7.24 -2.74
CA TYR A 198 5.05 5.97 -3.11
C TYR A 198 4.42 5.41 -4.38
N VAL A 199 5.16 4.54 -5.05
CA VAL A 199 4.66 3.70 -6.13
C VAL A 199 4.76 2.24 -5.72
N ASP A 200 3.82 1.44 -6.21
CA ASP A 200 3.87 -0.01 -6.11
C ASP A 200 4.91 -0.54 -7.10
N ASN A 201 5.87 -1.28 -6.57
CA ASN A 201 6.88 -1.97 -7.36
C ASN A 201 6.58 -3.47 -7.31
N ASP A 202 6.11 -3.98 -8.45
CA ASP A 202 6.16 -5.41 -8.74
C ASP A 202 7.56 -5.76 -9.22
N SER A 203 8.33 -6.39 -8.33
CA SER A 203 9.66 -6.90 -8.67
C SER A 203 9.63 -8.41 -8.76
N THR A 204 10.33 -8.95 -9.77
CA THR A 204 10.53 -10.38 -9.94
C THR A 204 11.98 -10.68 -9.60
N GLU A 205 12.23 -11.34 -8.47
CA GLU A 205 13.56 -11.78 -8.07
C GLU A 205 13.80 -13.20 -8.62
N PHE A 206 14.86 -13.38 -9.40
CA PHE A 206 15.30 -14.68 -9.89
C PHE A 206 16.41 -15.24 -8.99
N HIS A 207 16.22 -16.45 -8.48
CA HIS A 207 17.18 -17.16 -7.63
C HIS A 207 17.90 -18.25 -8.42
N PRO A 208 19.03 -17.94 -9.09
CA PRO A 208 19.74 -18.92 -9.94
C PRO A 208 20.25 -20.12 -9.17
N VAL A 209 20.60 -19.95 -7.88
CA VAL A 209 21.00 -21.04 -7.00
C VAL A 209 19.86 -22.03 -6.76
N ASN A 210 18.63 -21.53 -6.65
CA ASN A 210 17.44 -22.38 -6.47
C ASN A 210 17.16 -23.16 -7.76
N LEU A 211 17.34 -22.54 -8.93
CA LEU A 211 17.24 -23.24 -10.21
C LEU A 211 18.25 -24.39 -10.31
N VAL A 212 19.53 -24.11 -10.03
CA VAL A 212 20.59 -25.14 -10.08
C VAL A 212 20.30 -26.26 -9.09
N THR A 213 19.90 -25.91 -7.86
CA THR A 213 19.52 -26.88 -6.83
C THR A 213 18.34 -27.76 -7.28
N ASN A 214 17.30 -27.15 -7.83
CA ASN A 214 16.12 -27.88 -8.30
C ASN A 214 16.49 -28.82 -9.46
N VAL A 215 17.28 -28.37 -10.43
CA VAL A 215 17.75 -29.21 -11.55
C VAL A 215 18.57 -30.40 -11.06
N VAL A 216 19.49 -30.19 -10.11
CA VAL A 216 20.34 -31.26 -9.55
C VAL A 216 19.54 -32.28 -8.74
N LEU A 217 18.54 -31.82 -7.98
CA LEU A 217 17.76 -32.68 -7.09
C LEU A 217 16.54 -33.33 -7.77
N THR A 218 16.10 -32.82 -8.93
CA THR A 218 14.93 -33.34 -9.65
C THR A 218 15.04 -34.83 -9.99
N PRO A 219 16.17 -35.38 -10.50
CA PRO A 219 16.27 -36.81 -10.78
C PRO A 219 16.06 -37.68 -9.53
N PHE A 220 16.56 -37.24 -8.38
CA PHE A 220 16.39 -37.94 -7.10
C PHE A 220 14.96 -37.83 -6.59
N ALA A 221 14.36 -36.64 -6.68
CA ALA A 221 12.96 -36.41 -6.32
C ALA A 221 12.00 -37.21 -7.22
N ALA A 222 12.28 -37.29 -8.52
CA ALA A 222 11.50 -38.07 -9.48
C ALA A 222 11.63 -39.58 -9.23
N ALA A 223 12.83 -40.07 -8.89
CA ALA A 223 13.03 -41.47 -8.49
C ALA A 223 12.27 -41.79 -7.20
N ALA A 224 12.29 -40.88 -6.21
CA ALA A 224 11.50 -41.01 -4.99
C ALA A 224 10.00 -41.04 -5.31
N ASP A 225 9.52 -40.18 -6.21
CA ASP A 225 8.14 -40.19 -6.67
C ASP A 225 7.76 -41.52 -7.31
N ILE A 226 8.58 -42.06 -8.21
CA ILE A 226 8.33 -43.37 -8.86
C ILE A 226 8.26 -44.52 -7.85
N VAL A 227 9.14 -44.53 -6.83
CA VAL A 227 9.21 -45.60 -5.84
C VAL A 227 8.09 -45.50 -4.81
N PHE A 228 7.86 -44.30 -4.26
CA PHE A 228 6.98 -44.12 -3.11
C PHE A 228 5.53 -43.83 -3.49
N PHE A 229 5.25 -43.24 -4.65
CA PHE A 229 3.88 -42.92 -5.07
C PHE A 229 2.98 -44.16 -5.26
N PRO A 230 3.43 -45.27 -5.86
CA PRO A 230 2.61 -46.49 -5.92
C PRO A 230 2.35 -47.12 -4.55
N ILE A 231 3.34 -47.01 -3.64
CA ILE A 231 3.25 -47.56 -2.28
C ILE A 231 2.27 -46.73 -1.45
N SER A 232 2.32 -45.40 -1.54
CA SER A 232 1.41 -44.51 -0.82
C SER A 232 -0.04 -44.70 -1.27
N ILE A 233 -0.30 -44.91 -2.57
CA ILE A 233 -1.63 -45.26 -3.09
C ILE A 233 -2.10 -46.63 -2.55
N ARG A 234 -1.23 -47.64 -2.48
CA ARG A 234 -1.60 -48.96 -1.95
C ARG A 234 -1.92 -48.91 -0.46
N VAL A 235 -1.12 -48.20 0.34
CA VAL A 235 -1.37 -47.99 1.77
C VAL A 235 -2.67 -47.23 1.97
N LEU A 236 -2.93 -46.19 1.16
CA LEU A 236 -4.19 -45.46 1.18
C LEU A 236 -5.38 -46.39 0.83
N GLY A 237 -5.22 -47.23 -0.19
CA GLY A 237 -6.19 -48.27 -0.56
C GLY A 237 -6.52 -49.21 0.60
N LEU A 238 -5.51 -49.70 1.33
CA LEU A 238 -5.68 -50.55 2.51
C LEU A 238 -6.36 -49.85 3.69
N ILE A 239 -6.14 -48.55 3.86
CA ILE A 239 -6.79 -47.74 4.91
C ILE A 239 -8.26 -47.47 4.54
N THR A 240 -8.54 -47.20 3.27
CA THR A 240 -9.90 -46.90 2.78
C THR A 240 -10.78 -48.15 2.63
N ASN A 241 -10.17 -49.29 2.30
CA ASN A 241 -10.82 -50.58 2.10
C ASN A 241 -9.99 -51.67 2.80
N PRO A 242 -10.09 -51.78 4.14
CA PRO A 242 -9.33 -52.79 4.89
C PRO A 242 -9.77 -54.20 4.48
N PRO A 243 -8.84 -55.15 4.35
CA PRO A 243 -9.20 -56.53 4.00
C PRO A 243 -10.09 -57.13 5.10
N THR A 244 -11.29 -57.56 4.73
CA THR A 244 -12.13 -58.38 5.59
C THR A 244 -11.55 -59.79 5.62
N GLY A 245 -10.85 -60.12 6.71
CA GLY A 245 -10.24 -61.44 6.89
C GLY A 245 -11.27 -62.58 6.83
N ARG A 246 -10.88 -63.66 6.16
CA ARG A 246 -11.29 -65.03 6.52
C ARG A 246 -10.17 -65.64 7.34
#